data_AF-A0A2E4G1B8-F1
#
_entry.id   AF-A0A2E4G1B8-F1
#
_cell.length_a   1.000
_cell.length_b   1.000
_cell.length_c   1.000
_cell.angle_alpha   90.00
_cell.angle_beta   90.00
_cell.angle_gamma   90.00
#
_symmetry.space_group_name_H-M   'P 1'
#
loop_
_entity.id
_entity.type
_entity.pdbx_description
1 polymer ?
#
loop_
_entity_poly.entity_id
_entity_poly.type
_entity_poly.pdbx_seq_one_letter_code
_entity_poly.pdbx_strand_id
1 'polypeptide(L)'
;VSQINGEIIFNTNCAACHTIGKGNMVGPDLEGLLDRREESWARKFIQSSQSLIAEGDSLALVLFQENNYVPMPDQLLSEDELTAVLEFIDASAMPPPIAENENQIETKALGNNKNLEKDKKSAFLDFINRPINWIFAFALLVILSVFYTLLKVIKTLAEYNIRNKIE
;
A
#
# COMPACT_ATOMS: atom_id res chain seq x y z
N VAL A 1 -13.36 -22.98 17.89
CA VAL A 1 -12.94 -22.88 16.48
C VAL A 1 -12.21 -21.56 16.35
N SER A 2 -10.94 -21.56 15.90
CA SER A 2 -10.22 -20.32 15.64
C SER A 2 -10.89 -19.66 14.43
N GLN A 3 -11.34 -18.41 14.58
CA GLN A 3 -11.98 -17.67 13.50
C GLN A 3 -10.90 -17.28 12.48
N ILE A 4 -10.97 -17.84 11.28
CA ILE A 4 -10.09 -17.47 10.17
C ILE A 4 -10.48 -16.06 9.75
N ASN A 5 -9.50 -15.15 9.75
CA ASN A 5 -9.74 -13.73 9.49
C ASN A 5 -9.09 -13.31 8.16
N GLY A 6 -9.93 -13.07 7.15
CA GLY A 6 -9.51 -12.67 5.80
C GLY A 6 -8.75 -11.34 5.75
N GLU A 7 -9.09 -10.38 6.62
CA GLU A 7 -8.38 -9.10 6.71
C GLU A 7 -6.93 -9.29 7.16
N ILE A 8 -6.70 -10.15 8.15
CA ILE A 8 -5.35 -10.45 8.64
C ILE A 8 -4.52 -11.13 7.56
N ILE A 9 -5.12 -12.09 6.84
CA ILE A 9 -4.45 -12.78 5.72
C ILE A 9 -4.11 -11.78 4.63
N PHE A 10 -5.06 -10.94 4.22
CA PHE A 10 -4.82 -9.90 3.21
C PHE A 10 -3.67 -8.97 3.61
N ASN A 11 -3.69 -8.46 4.84
CA ASN A 11 -2.67 -7.54 5.33
C ASN A 11 -1.28 -8.19 5.43
N THR A 12 -1.22 -9.50 5.66
CA THR A 12 0.03 -10.25 5.81
C THR A 12 0.62 -10.70 4.47
N ASN A 13 -0.25 -11.14 3.56
CA ASN A 13 0.16 -11.85 2.34
C ASN A 13 0.01 -11.00 1.06
N CYS A 14 -0.93 -10.05 1.04
CA CYS A 14 -1.36 -9.39 -0.20
C CYS A 14 -1.06 -7.88 -0.21
N ALA A 15 -1.24 -7.20 0.93
CA ALA A 15 -1.19 -5.74 1.04
C ALA A 15 0.18 -5.11 0.74
N ALA A 16 1.25 -5.92 0.71
CA ALA A 16 2.57 -5.47 0.29
C ALA A 16 2.63 -5.08 -1.20
N CYS A 17 1.77 -5.69 -2.02
CA CYS A 17 1.81 -5.55 -3.47
C CYS A 17 0.49 -5.08 -4.08
N HIS A 18 -0.63 -5.32 -3.40
CA HIS A 18 -1.97 -5.06 -3.90
C HIS A 18 -2.70 -4.00 -3.07
N THR A 19 -3.63 -3.32 -3.73
CA THR A 19 -4.61 -2.47 -3.06
C THR A 19 -6.03 -2.97 -3.37
N ILE A 20 -7.01 -2.38 -2.69
CA ILE A 20 -8.44 -2.54 -2.96
C ILE A 20 -8.99 -1.13 -3.13
N GLY A 21 -9.31 -0.75 -4.37
CA GLY A 21 -9.96 0.51 -4.74
C GLY A 21 -9.05 1.73 -4.68
N LYS A 22 -7.72 1.51 -4.65
CA LYS A 22 -6.70 2.58 -4.58
C LYS A 22 -5.77 2.57 -5.79
N GLY A 23 -6.07 1.73 -6.79
CA GLY A 23 -5.30 1.61 -8.01
C GLY A 23 -4.14 0.62 -7.93
N ASN A 24 -3.49 0.44 -9.08
CA ASN A 24 -2.40 -0.52 -9.23
C ASN A 24 -1.15 -0.09 -8.45
N MET A 25 -0.42 -1.06 -7.91
CA MET A 25 0.87 -0.86 -7.24
C MET A 25 1.94 -1.77 -7.87
N VAL A 26 2.39 -2.80 -7.15
CA VAL A 26 3.26 -3.85 -7.71
C VAL A 26 2.38 -4.83 -8.50
N GLY A 27 1.29 -5.26 -7.87
CA GLY A 27 0.20 -5.98 -8.50
C GLY A 27 -0.95 -5.06 -8.93
N PRO A 28 -1.89 -5.58 -9.74
CA PRO A 28 -3.12 -4.86 -10.09
C PRO A 28 -4.03 -4.65 -8.87
N ASP A 29 -4.92 -3.66 -8.96
CA ASP A 29 -5.97 -3.45 -7.96
C ASP A 29 -6.95 -4.66 -7.92
N LEU A 30 -7.35 -5.04 -6.69
CA LEU A 30 -8.22 -6.18 -6.44
C LEU A 30 -9.69 -5.79 -6.23
N GLU A 31 -10.03 -4.49 -6.23
CA GLU A 31 -11.44 -4.06 -6.26
C GLU A 31 -12.17 -4.75 -7.41
N GLY A 32 -13.33 -5.37 -7.16
CA GLY A 32 -14.13 -6.08 -8.16
C GLY A 32 -13.45 -7.31 -8.78
N LEU A 33 -12.53 -7.97 -8.07
CA LEU A 33 -11.83 -9.16 -8.57
C LEU A 33 -12.81 -10.25 -9.02
N LEU A 34 -13.78 -10.59 -8.17
CA LEU A 34 -14.75 -11.66 -8.41
C LEU A 34 -15.81 -11.28 -9.46
N ASP A 35 -16.01 -9.99 -9.73
CA ASP A 35 -16.82 -9.53 -10.87
C ASP A 35 -16.10 -9.75 -12.21
N ARG A 36 -14.77 -9.67 -12.21
CA ARG A 36 -13.95 -9.74 -13.42
C ARG A 36 -13.47 -11.15 -13.74
N ARG A 37 -13.42 -12.04 -12.75
CA ARG A 37 -12.76 -13.35 -12.87
C ARG A 37 -13.55 -14.41 -12.12
N GLU A 38 -13.62 -15.59 -12.73
CA GLU A 38 -14.12 -16.79 -12.09
C GLU A 38 -13.32 -17.08 -10.81
N GLU A 39 -14.03 -17.31 -9.71
CA GLU A 39 -13.41 -17.55 -8.40
C GLU A 39 -12.43 -18.73 -8.45
N SER A 40 -12.81 -19.81 -9.15
CA SER A 40 -11.95 -20.99 -9.33
C SER A 40 -10.62 -20.68 -10.03
N TRP A 41 -10.61 -19.72 -10.96
CA TRP A 41 -9.38 -19.28 -11.62
C TRP A 41 -8.56 -18.39 -10.67
N ALA A 42 -9.20 -17.47 -9.96
CA ALA A 42 -8.54 -16.60 -8.98
C ALA A 42 -7.84 -17.43 -7.89
N ARG A 43 -8.49 -18.49 -7.40
CA ARG A 43 -7.92 -19.42 -6.41
C ARG A 43 -6.62 -20.06 -6.92
N LYS A 44 -6.62 -20.61 -8.13
CA LYS A 44 -5.43 -21.21 -8.75
C LYS A 44 -4.31 -20.20 -8.95
N PHE A 45 -4.68 -18.98 -9.37
CA PHE A 45 -3.71 -17.91 -9.59
C PHE A 45 -3.05 -17.45 -8.28
N ILE A 46 -3.82 -17.35 -7.20
CA ILE A 46 -3.30 -17.01 -5.86
C ILE A 46 -2.38 -18.11 -5.34
N GLN A 47 -2.75 -19.38 -5.51
CA GLN A 47 -1.93 -20.52 -5.08
C GLN A 47 -0.61 -20.58 -5.87
N SER A 48 -0.66 -20.51 -7.20
CA SER A 48 0.52 -20.43 -8.04
C SER A 48 0.25 -19.84 -9.42
N SER A 49 0.53 -18.54 -9.57
CA SER A 49 0.43 -17.86 -10.86
C SER A 49 1.49 -18.35 -11.86
N GLN A 50 2.66 -18.79 -11.38
CA GLN A 50 3.73 -19.32 -12.24
C GLN A 50 3.35 -20.66 -12.87
N SER A 51 2.65 -21.53 -12.12
CA SER A 51 2.16 -22.80 -12.67
C SER A 51 1.19 -22.55 -13.83
N LEU A 52 0.25 -21.60 -13.68
CA LEU A 52 -0.67 -21.24 -14.77
C LEU A 52 0.06 -20.70 -16.01
N ILE A 53 1.08 -19.86 -15.81
CA ILE A 53 1.91 -19.36 -16.93
C ILE A 53 2.63 -20.52 -17.62
N ALA A 54 3.20 -21.45 -16.86
CA ALA A 54 3.91 -22.62 -17.39
C ALA A 54 2.98 -23.58 -18.15
N GLU A 55 1.73 -23.71 -17.69
CA GLU A 55 0.67 -24.48 -18.37
C GLU A 55 0.15 -23.79 -19.63
N GLY A 56 0.55 -22.54 -19.88
CA GLY A 56 0.17 -21.78 -21.07
C GLY A 56 -1.16 -21.02 -20.93
N ASP A 57 -1.61 -20.73 -19.71
CA ASP A 57 -2.76 -19.87 -19.48
C ASP A 57 -2.49 -18.47 -20.05
N SER A 58 -3.24 -18.10 -21.10
CA SER A 58 -3.05 -16.85 -21.81
C SER A 58 -3.32 -15.62 -20.94
N LEU A 59 -4.28 -15.72 -20.02
CA LEU A 59 -4.64 -14.61 -19.14
C LEU A 59 -3.55 -14.38 -18.09
N ALA A 60 -3.04 -15.45 -17.48
CA ALA A 60 -1.93 -15.37 -16.54
C ALA A 60 -0.68 -14.80 -17.20
N LEU A 61 -0.39 -15.19 -18.45
CA LEU A 61 0.72 -14.64 -19.23
C LEU A 61 0.55 -13.15 -19.53
N VAL A 62 -0.64 -12.71 -19.92
CA VAL A 62 -0.92 -11.28 -20.17
C VAL A 62 -0.75 -10.47 -18.90
N LEU A 63 -1.33 -10.92 -17.78
CA LEU A 63 -1.18 -10.22 -16.50
C LEU A 63 0.28 -10.13 -16.07
N PHE A 64 1.05 -11.20 -16.25
CA PHE A 64 2.48 -11.18 -15.96
C PHE A 64 3.25 -10.17 -16.81
N GLN A 65 2.91 -10.06 -18.10
CA GLN A 65 3.51 -9.06 -19.00
C GLN A 65 3.13 -7.62 -18.62
N GLU A 66 1.85 -7.38 -18.32
CA GLU A 66 1.32 -6.06 -17.92
C GLU A 66 1.90 -5.60 -16.58
N ASN A 67 2.25 -6.54 -15.69
CA ASN A 67 2.88 -6.30 -14.40
C ASN A 67 4.42 -6.35 -14.45
N ASN A 68 5.01 -5.93 -15.56
CA ASN A 68 6.47 -5.81 -15.74
C ASN A 68 7.26 -7.12 -15.52
N TYR A 69 6.65 -8.26 -15.80
CA TYR A 69 7.26 -9.57 -15.57
C TYR A 69 7.67 -9.81 -14.10
N VAL A 70 7.01 -9.14 -13.16
CA VAL A 70 7.21 -9.37 -11.72
C VAL A 70 6.42 -10.61 -11.32
N PRO A 71 7.07 -11.69 -10.85
CA PRO A 71 6.37 -12.89 -10.44
C PRO A 71 5.61 -12.65 -9.13
N MET A 72 4.31 -12.99 -9.11
CA MET A 72 3.54 -13.04 -7.87
C MET A 72 3.93 -14.32 -7.11
N PRO A 73 4.49 -14.24 -5.89
CA PRO A 73 4.91 -15.43 -5.14
C PRO A 73 3.75 -16.38 -4.85
N ASP A 74 4.02 -17.68 -4.88
CA ASP A 74 3.07 -18.72 -4.47
C ASP A 74 2.58 -18.49 -3.03
N GLN A 75 1.27 -18.61 -2.83
CA GLN A 75 0.64 -18.43 -1.51
C GLN A 75 0.25 -19.79 -0.93
N LEU A 76 0.84 -20.14 0.21
CA LEU A 76 0.56 -21.37 0.95
C LEU A 76 -0.64 -21.17 1.89
N LEU A 77 -1.82 -20.96 1.31
CA LEU A 77 -3.08 -20.81 2.04
C LEU A 77 -3.91 -22.11 1.93
N SER A 78 -4.54 -22.51 3.01
CA SER A 78 -5.58 -23.54 2.99
C SER A 78 -6.84 -23.04 2.27
N GLU A 79 -7.74 -23.95 1.87
CA GLU A 79 -8.99 -23.56 1.18
C GLU A 79 -9.87 -22.63 2.02
N ASP A 80 -9.90 -22.82 3.33
CA ASP A 80 -10.68 -21.97 4.25
C ASP A 80 -10.05 -20.57 4.36
N GLU A 81 -8.72 -20.47 4.42
CA GLU A 81 -7.98 -19.20 4.41
C GLU A 81 -8.14 -18.45 3.08
N LEU A 82 -8.11 -19.19 1.97
CA LEU A 82 -8.30 -18.64 0.62
C LEU A 82 -9.73 -18.13 0.43
N THR A 83 -10.71 -18.84 0.99
CA THR A 83 -12.11 -18.37 1.01
C THR A 83 -12.24 -17.09 1.81
N ALA A 84 -11.70 -17.07 3.04
CA ALA A 84 -11.79 -15.92 3.92
C ALA A 84 -11.14 -14.66 3.31
N VAL A 85 -9.99 -14.78 2.64
CA VAL A 85 -9.34 -13.62 2.00
C VAL A 85 -10.09 -13.14 0.76
N LEU A 86 -10.66 -14.05 -0.04
CA LEU A 86 -11.47 -13.67 -1.21
C LEU A 86 -12.77 -12.97 -0.79
N GLU A 87 -13.45 -13.47 0.24
CA GLU A 87 -14.63 -12.82 0.83
C GLU A 87 -14.27 -11.43 1.38
N PHE A 88 -13.13 -11.29 2.05
CA PHE A 88 -12.66 -9.99 2.53
C PHE A 88 -12.39 -9.01 1.39
N ILE A 89 -11.74 -9.46 0.32
CA ILE A 89 -11.45 -8.63 -0.87
C ILE A 89 -12.76 -8.13 -1.50
N ASP A 90 -13.73 -9.02 -1.68
CA ASP A 90 -15.02 -8.72 -2.28
C ASP A 90 -15.85 -7.77 -1.41
N ALA A 91 -15.93 -8.03 -0.11
CA ALA A 91 -16.63 -7.17 0.84
C ALA A 91 -15.98 -5.77 0.95
N SER A 92 -14.65 -5.69 0.83
CA SER A 92 -13.89 -4.43 0.87
C SER A 92 -13.96 -3.63 -0.43
N ALA A 93 -14.35 -4.27 -1.54
CA ALA A 93 -14.58 -3.61 -2.83
C ALA A 93 -15.93 -2.87 -2.87
N MET A 94 -16.82 -3.14 -1.92
CA MET A 94 -18.07 -2.40 -1.73
C MET A 94 -17.85 -1.29 -0.69
N PRO A 95 -18.51 -0.11 -0.81
CA PRO A 95 -18.53 0.85 0.30
C PRO A 95 -19.00 0.11 1.56
N PRO A 96 -18.31 0.30 2.69
CA PRO A 96 -18.38 -0.64 3.80
C PRO A 96 -19.84 -0.84 4.21
N PRO A 97 -20.36 -2.09 4.24
CA PRO A 97 -21.50 -2.37 5.08
C PRO A 97 -21.09 -1.94 6.48
N ILE A 98 -21.95 -1.16 7.14
CA ILE A 98 -21.75 -0.80 8.54
C ILE A 98 -21.64 -2.13 9.29
N ALA A 99 -20.42 -2.53 9.62
CA ALA A 99 -20.17 -3.72 10.40
C ALA A 99 -20.86 -3.50 11.75
N GLU A 100 -21.97 -4.22 11.93
CA GLU A 100 -22.61 -4.38 13.22
C GLU A 100 -21.55 -4.90 14.16
N ASN A 101 -21.24 -4.10 15.19
CA ASN A 101 -20.39 -4.56 16.26
C ASN A 101 -21.10 -5.73 16.93
N GLU A 102 -20.44 -6.87 17.01
CA GLU A 102 -20.82 -7.91 17.94
C GLU A 102 -19.74 -8.01 19.02
N ASN A 103 -20.04 -7.32 20.12
CA ASN A 103 -19.87 -7.82 21.47
C ASN A 103 -18.45 -7.86 22.07
N GLN A 104 -18.05 -6.72 22.64
CA GLN A 104 -17.40 -6.73 23.96
C GLN A 104 -18.28 -6.00 24.97
N ILE A 105 -19.00 -6.78 25.78
CA ILE A 105 -19.46 -6.35 27.10
C ILE A 105 -18.21 -6.01 27.93
N GLU A 106 -17.95 -4.73 28.17
CA GLU A 106 -17.79 -4.23 29.56
C GLU A 106 -17.84 -2.70 29.66
N THR A 107 -18.98 -2.23 30.16
CA THR A 107 -19.11 -1.12 31.13
C THR A 107 -18.89 0.35 30.71
N LYS A 108 -19.90 1.13 31.11
CA LYS A 108 -19.96 2.59 31.35
C LYS A 108 -20.36 3.49 30.17
N ALA A 109 -21.67 3.70 30.14
CA ALA A 109 -22.40 4.94 29.88
C ALA A 109 -21.60 6.23 29.61
N LEU A 110 -22.08 6.91 28.55
CA LEU A 110 -22.10 8.35 28.29
C LEU A 110 -20.80 9.01 27.77
N GLY A 111 -20.78 9.41 26.49
CA GLY A 111 -19.85 10.44 26.03
C GLY A 111 -19.62 10.56 24.52
N ASN A 112 -20.48 11.31 23.84
CA ASN A 112 -20.19 12.32 22.80
C ASN A 112 -19.14 12.02 21.71
N ASN A 113 -19.64 11.93 20.47
CA ASN A 113 -18.89 12.00 19.20
C ASN A 113 -18.15 13.35 19.04
N LYS A 114 -16.87 13.38 19.45
CA LYS A 114 -15.86 14.43 19.13
C LYS A 114 -14.47 13.84 18.77
N ASN A 115 -14.37 12.52 18.67
CA ASN A 115 -13.11 11.78 18.52
C ASN A 115 -12.94 11.22 17.09
N LEU A 116 -13.25 12.00 16.06
CA LEU A 116 -12.80 11.70 14.68
C LEU A 116 -11.89 12.80 14.11
N GLU A 117 -12.03 14.04 14.60
CA GLU A 117 -11.18 15.17 14.20
C GLU A 117 -9.95 15.33 15.13
N LYS A 118 -10.08 14.90 16.40
CA LYS A 118 -9.04 15.05 17.43
C LYS A 118 -7.84 14.14 17.18
N ASP A 119 -8.09 13.00 16.57
CA ASP A 119 -7.24 11.84 16.38
C ASP A 119 -6.33 12.01 15.15
N LYS A 120 -6.83 12.67 14.09
CA LYS A 120 -5.96 13.15 12.99
C LYS A 120 -5.03 14.27 13.45
N LYS A 121 -5.52 15.20 14.28
CA LYS A 121 -4.70 16.29 14.83
C LYS A 121 -3.69 15.77 15.87
N SER A 122 -4.05 14.82 16.72
CA SER A 122 -3.12 14.25 17.71
C SER A 122 -2.04 13.40 17.04
N ALA A 123 -2.35 12.60 16.02
CA ALA A 123 -1.34 11.84 15.28
C ALA A 123 -0.30 12.74 14.60
N PHE A 124 -0.74 13.88 14.04
CA PHE A 124 0.17 14.87 13.45
C PHE A 124 1.00 15.61 14.51
N LEU A 125 0.40 16.00 15.63
CA LEU A 125 1.11 16.65 16.72
C LEU A 125 2.13 15.70 17.39
N ASP A 126 1.78 14.43 17.56
CA ASP A 126 2.68 13.39 18.08
C ASP A 126 3.84 13.12 17.12
N PHE A 127 3.59 13.20 15.81
CA PHE A 127 4.65 13.14 14.81
C PHE A 127 5.58 14.35 14.91
N ILE A 128 5.06 15.58 15.00
CA ILE A 128 5.90 16.79 15.09
C ILE A 128 6.72 16.84 16.39
N ASN A 129 6.14 16.40 17.51
CA ASN A 129 6.79 16.48 18.82
C ASN A 129 7.75 15.33 19.12
N ARG A 130 7.94 14.38 18.19
CA ARG A 130 8.98 13.35 18.37
C ARG A 130 10.37 13.96 18.17
N PRO A 131 11.30 13.82 19.13
CA PRO A 131 12.63 14.42 19.05
C PRO A 131 13.43 13.93 17.84
N ILE A 132 13.14 12.72 17.35
CA ILE A 132 13.78 12.15 16.17
C ILE A 132 13.46 12.93 14.88
N ASN A 133 12.27 13.53 14.79
CA ASN A 133 11.83 14.27 13.61
C ASN A 133 12.55 15.62 13.48
N TRP A 134 12.96 16.22 14.60
CA TRP A 134 13.76 17.44 14.61
C TRP A 134 15.19 17.20 14.11
N ILE A 135 15.74 16.01 14.34
CA ILE A 135 17.03 15.59 13.78
C ILE A 135 16.94 15.48 12.25
N PHE A 136 15.89 14.84 11.74
CA PHE A 136 15.65 14.76 10.30
C PHE A 136 15.41 16.14 9.67
N ALA A 137 14.64 17.01 10.32
CA ALA A 137 14.41 18.38 9.85
C ALA A 137 15.70 19.20 9.80
N PHE A 138 16.55 19.11 10.83
CA PHE A 138 17.84 19.80 10.86
C PHE A 138 18.79 19.26 9.78
N ALA A 139 18.87 17.93 9.63
CA ALA A 139 19.66 17.29 8.59
C ALA A 139 19.22 17.75 7.19
N LEU A 140 17.92 17.80 6.93
CA LEU A 140 17.35 18.30 5.67
C LEU A 140 17.73 19.76 5.41
N LEU A 141 17.68 20.62 6.44
CA LEU A 141 18.03 22.03 6.33
C LEU A 141 19.51 22.22 5.97
N VAL A 142 20.40 21.45 6.59
CA VAL A 142 21.84 21.46 6.27
C VAL A 142 22.07 21.01 4.83
N ILE A 143 21.42 19.93 4.39
CA ILE A 143 21.52 19.44 3.01
C ILE A 143 21.05 20.50 2.01
N LEU A 144 19.90 21.14 2.26
CA LEU A 144 19.38 22.20 1.40
C LEU A 144 20.30 23.42 1.36
N SER A 145 20.90 23.79 2.48
CA SER A 145 21.89 24.88 2.55
C SER A 145 23.13 24.57 1.70
N VAL A 146 23.69 23.37 1.84
CA VAL A 146 24.83 22.91 1.02
C VAL A 146 24.45 22.86 -0.46
N PHE A 147 23.28 22.32 -0.79
CA PHE A 147 22.81 22.27 -2.17
C PHE A 147 22.65 23.67 -2.77
N TYR A 148 22.08 24.61 -2.01
CA TYR A 148 21.95 26.01 -2.42
C TYR A 148 23.31 26.68 -2.65
N THR A 149 24.29 26.45 -1.76
CA THR A 149 25.63 27.02 -1.96
C THR A 149 26.33 26.42 -3.17
N LEU A 150 26.21 25.11 -3.41
CA LEU A 150 26.74 24.45 -4.60
C LEU A 150 26.12 25.02 -5.88
N LEU A 151 24.78 25.15 -5.94
CA LEU A 151 24.11 25.77 -7.09
C LEU A 151 24.58 27.21 -7.33
N LYS A 152 24.76 27.99 -6.26
CA LYS A 152 25.27 29.37 -6.35
C LYS A 152 26.70 29.42 -6.89
N VAL A 153 27.57 28.53 -6.44
CA VAL A 153 28.96 28.42 -6.93
C VAL A 153 28.98 28.03 -8.40
N ILE A 154 28.19 27.03 -8.82
CA ILE A 154 28.10 26.60 -10.23
C ILE A 154 27.67 27.76 -11.12
N LYS A 155 26.63 28.51 -10.72
CA LYS A 155 26.18 29.69 -11.46
C LYS A 155 27.28 30.76 -11.57
N THR A 156 27.99 31.02 -10.47
CA THR A 156 29.05 32.02 -10.43
C THR A 156 30.24 31.63 -11.32
N LEU A 157 30.61 30.35 -11.33
CA LEU A 157 31.66 29.82 -12.20
C LEU A 157 31.26 29.84 -13.68
N ALA A 158 30.00 29.53 -13.99
CA ALA A 158 29.48 29.64 -15.35
C ALA A 158 29.56 31.08 -15.87
N GLU A 159 29.13 32.06 -15.05
CA GLU A 159 29.22 33.47 -15.40
C GLU A 159 30.67 33.97 -15.52
N TYR A 160 31.58 33.49 -14.67
CA TYR A 160 33.01 33.81 -14.74
C TYR A 160 33.65 33.27 -16.03
N ASN A 161 33.41 32.00 -16.36
CA ASN A 161 33.96 31.37 -17.56
C ASN A 161 33.44 32.03 -18.85
N ILE A 162 32.17 32.48 -18.86
CA ILE A 162 31.61 33.23 -19.99
C ILE A 162 32.33 34.58 -20.14
N ARG A 163 32.53 35.34 -19.06
CA ARG A 163 33.24 36.63 -19.12
C ARG A 163 34.68 36.49 -19.61
N ASN A 164 35.42 35.50 -19.10
CA ASN A 164 36.82 35.26 -19.48
C ASN A 164 37.00 34.71 -20.91
N LYS A 165 35.92 34.33 -21.60
CA LYS A 165 35.94 33.93 -23.02
C LYS A 165 35.64 35.10 -23.96
N ILE A 166 35.18 36.24 -23.43
CA ILE A 166 34.81 37.44 -24.18
C ILE A 166 35.95 38.49 -24.16
N GLU A 167 36.84 38.45 -23.16
CA GLU A 167 38.12 39.19 -23.13
C GLU A 167 39.23 38.42 -23.87
#